data_AF-A0A2R6B3N2-F1
#
_entry.id   AF-A0A2R6B3N2-F1
#
_cell.length_a   1.000
_cell.length_b   1.000
_cell.length_c   1.000
_cell.angle_alpha   90.00
_cell.angle_beta   90.00
_cell.angle_gamma   90.00
#
_symmetry.space_group_name_H-M   'P 1'
#
loop_
_entity.id
_entity.type
_entity.pdbx_description
1 polymer ?
#
loop_
_entity_poly.entity_id
_entity_poly.type
_entity_poly.pdbx_seq_one_letter_code
_entity_poly.pdbx_strand_id
1 'polypeptide(L)'
;MSELYKIAQLVDLLFGNENEVRFVASAWGWNGRGDALDAALYLARQGFTIALHTHEYSAEVRNSSVTKVEVKKVTPKRLTGAGDAWCAAYCYSLFHGDDAQQRLSFANEYAKLYVLCQV
;
A
#
# COMPACT_ATOMS: atom_id res chain seq x y z
N MET A 1 8.78 -9.13 -21.79
CA MET A 1 8.06 -8.96 -20.51
C MET A 1 9.07 -8.94 -19.38
N SER A 2 8.93 -8.04 -18.42
CA SER A 2 9.83 -7.97 -17.26
C SER A 2 9.60 -9.16 -16.32
N GLU A 3 10.63 -9.56 -15.56
CA GLU A 3 10.50 -10.59 -14.51
C GLU A 3 9.48 -10.19 -13.44
N LEU A 4 9.38 -8.89 -13.14
CA LEU A 4 8.39 -8.33 -12.22
C LEU A 4 6.96 -8.66 -12.66
N TYR A 5 6.67 -8.62 -13.97
CA TYR A 5 5.36 -8.98 -14.50
C TYR A 5 5.02 -10.45 -14.19
N LYS A 6 5.97 -11.37 -14.36
CA LYS A 6 5.75 -12.80 -14.07
C LYS A 6 5.50 -13.04 -12.59
N ILE A 7 6.25 -12.38 -11.71
CA ILE A 7 6.11 -12.53 -10.24
C ILE A 7 4.78 -11.95 -9.78
N ALA A 8 4.40 -10.78 -10.28
CA ALA A 8 3.16 -10.13 -9.90
C ALA A 8 1.92 -10.98 -10.28
N GLN A 9 1.97 -11.78 -11.35
CA GLN A 9 0.89 -12.73 -11.66
C GLN A 9 0.70 -13.84 -10.61
N LEU A 10 1.63 -14.00 -9.66
CA LEU A 10 1.56 -14.99 -8.58
C LEU A 10 0.97 -14.42 -7.27
N VAL A 11 0.60 -13.15 -7.23
CA VAL A 11 0.10 -12.49 -6.01
C VAL A 11 -1.25 -11.82 -6.23
N ASP A 12 -2.12 -11.96 -5.24
CA ASP A 12 -3.44 -11.29 -5.24
C ASP A 12 -3.40 -9.88 -4.64
N LEU A 13 -2.36 -9.59 -3.84
CA LEU A 13 -2.23 -8.38 -3.05
C LEU A 13 -0.84 -7.77 -3.25
N LEU A 14 -0.83 -6.49 -3.60
CA LEU A 14 0.38 -5.67 -3.73
C LEU A 14 0.39 -4.57 -2.69
N PHE A 15 1.51 -4.40 -2.02
CA PHE A 15 1.76 -3.31 -1.10
C PHE A 15 2.73 -2.33 -1.74
N GLY A 16 2.55 -1.04 -1.50
CA GLY A 16 3.59 -0.09 -1.88
C GLY A 16 3.27 1.35 -1.56
N ASN A 17 4.32 2.17 -1.61
CA ASN A 17 4.20 3.62 -1.58
C ASN A 17 3.81 4.20 -2.95
N GLU A 18 3.69 5.53 -3.01
CA GLU A 18 3.31 6.26 -4.22
C GLU A 18 4.19 5.92 -5.43
N ASN A 19 5.50 5.76 -5.22
CA ASN A 19 6.46 5.50 -6.29
C ASN A 19 6.38 4.05 -6.77
N GLU A 20 6.30 3.11 -5.83
CA GLU A 20 6.26 1.67 -6.13
C GLU A 20 5.00 1.28 -6.89
N VAL A 21 3.83 1.75 -6.44
CA VAL A 21 2.55 1.47 -7.12
C VAL A 21 2.56 2.02 -8.54
N ARG A 22 3.06 3.25 -8.74
CA ARG A 22 3.19 3.84 -10.08
C ARG A 22 4.18 3.07 -10.96
N PHE A 23 5.29 2.61 -10.39
CA PHE A 23 6.28 1.82 -11.12
C PHE A 23 5.70 0.48 -11.58
N VAL A 24 5.02 -0.25 -10.69
CA VAL A 24 4.35 -1.52 -11.03
C VAL A 24 3.25 -1.29 -12.06
N ALA A 25 2.43 -0.25 -11.90
CA ALA A 25 1.41 0.11 -12.87
C ALA A 25 2.01 0.40 -14.26
N SER A 26 3.10 1.17 -14.31
CA SER A 26 3.79 1.48 -15.56
C SER A 26 4.36 0.23 -16.24
N ALA A 27 4.94 -0.69 -15.46
CA ALA A 27 5.39 -1.99 -15.96
C ALA A 27 4.23 -2.85 -16.51
N TRP A 28 3.00 -2.57 -16.08
CA TRP A 28 1.77 -3.22 -16.54
C TRP A 28 1.09 -2.52 -17.73
N GLY A 29 1.69 -1.44 -18.26
CA GLY A 29 1.16 -0.68 -19.39
C GLY A 29 0.33 0.55 -19.00
N TRP A 30 0.34 0.95 -17.73
CA TRP A 30 -0.23 2.23 -17.32
C TRP A 30 0.65 3.39 -17.81
N ASN A 31 0.11 4.19 -18.74
CA ASN A 31 0.79 5.37 -19.29
C ASN A 31 0.45 6.65 -18.53
N GLY A 32 -0.05 6.52 -17.30
CA GLY A 32 -0.80 7.57 -16.63
C GLY A 32 0.06 8.74 -16.17
N ARG A 33 -0.47 9.94 -16.44
CA ARG A 33 -0.04 11.23 -15.88
C ARG A 33 -0.76 11.55 -14.56
N GLY A 34 -1.40 10.56 -13.95
CA GLY A 34 -2.22 10.66 -12.74
C GLY A 34 -1.42 10.43 -11.46
N ASP A 35 -2.12 10.41 -10.33
CA ASP A 35 -1.51 10.17 -9.02
C ASP A 35 -1.34 8.67 -8.72
N ALA A 36 -0.88 8.34 -7.50
CA ALA A 36 -0.69 6.95 -7.10
C ALA A 36 -2.01 6.18 -6.91
N LEU A 37 -3.11 6.87 -6.59
CA LEU A 37 -4.42 6.25 -6.46
C LEU A 37 -4.98 5.87 -7.84
N ASP A 38 -4.74 6.69 -8.87
CA ASP A 38 -5.07 6.35 -10.26
C ASP A 38 -4.32 5.09 -10.72
N ALA A 39 -3.04 4.98 -10.37
CA ALA A 39 -2.23 3.79 -10.64
C ALA A 39 -2.76 2.55 -9.90
N ALA A 40 -3.14 2.71 -8.63
CA ALA A 40 -3.73 1.64 -7.84
C ALA A 40 -5.07 1.16 -8.42
N LEU A 41 -5.94 2.08 -8.83
CA LEU A 41 -7.21 1.77 -9.50
C LEU A 41 -7.00 1.05 -10.83
N TYR A 42 -6.00 1.46 -11.60
CA TYR A 42 -5.65 0.78 -12.84
C TYR A 42 -5.23 -0.68 -12.57
N LEU A 43 -4.33 -0.92 -11.61
CA LEU A 43 -3.90 -2.26 -11.23
C LEU A 43 -5.04 -3.09 -10.65
N ALA A 44 -5.92 -2.48 -9.85
CA ALA A 44 -7.06 -3.19 -9.26
C ALA A 44 -8.04 -3.73 -10.31
N ARG A 45 -8.19 -3.04 -11.44
CA ARG A 45 -8.96 -3.53 -12.61
C ARG A 45 -8.28 -4.71 -13.32
N GLN A 46 -7.00 -4.95 -13.09
CA GLN A 46 -6.27 -6.13 -13.58
C GLN A 46 -6.40 -7.34 -12.65
N GLY A 47 -7.15 -7.22 -11.55
CA GLY A 47 -7.41 -8.30 -10.60
C GLY A 47 -6.62 -8.21 -9.30
N PHE A 48 -5.75 -7.21 -9.15
CA PHE A 48 -5.00 -7.00 -7.90
C PHE A 48 -5.85 -6.35 -6.80
N THR A 49 -5.54 -6.68 -5.56
CA THR A 49 -5.83 -5.79 -4.42
C THR A 49 -4.59 -4.94 -4.18
N ILE A 50 -4.74 -3.63 -4.03
CA ILE A 50 -3.63 -2.71 -3.81
C ILE A 50 -3.77 -2.09 -2.42
N ALA A 51 -2.76 -2.28 -1.58
CA ALA A 51 -2.60 -1.61 -0.30
C ALA A 51 -1.55 -0.48 -0.45
N LEU A 52 -2.03 0.71 -0.78
CA LEU A 52 -1.24 1.92 -0.98
C LEU A 52 -1.02 2.63 0.36
N HIS A 53 0.23 2.96 0.69
CA HIS A 53 0.55 3.85 1.80
C HIS A 53 1.24 5.12 1.28
N THR A 54 0.76 6.29 1.71
CA THR A 54 1.29 7.59 1.29
C THR A 54 1.60 8.44 2.51
N HIS A 55 2.24 9.58 2.29
CA HIS A 55 2.51 10.55 3.35
C HIS A 55 1.27 11.27 3.91
N GLU A 56 0.12 11.20 3.23
CA GLU A 56 -1.13 11.88 3.65
C GLU A 56 -2.24 10.90 4.03
N TYR A 57 -2.25 9.72 3.42
CA TYR A 57 -3.29 8.71 3.60
C TYR A 57 -2.76 7.31 3.28
N SER A 58 -3.52 6.30 3.67
CA SER A 58 -3.40 4.95 3.15
C SER A 58 -4.70 4.54 2.47
N ALA A 59 -4.63 3.69 1.46
CA ALA A 59 -5.80 3.20 0.76
C ALA A 59 -5.70 1.71 0.43
N GLU A 60 -6.82 1.01 0.54
CA GLU A 60 -7.02 -0.30 -0.06
C GLU A 60 -7.90 -0.13 -1.29
N VAL A 61 -7.43 -0.62 -2.43
CA VAL A 61 -8.15 -0.59 -3.70
C VAL A 61 -8.37 -2.01 -4.17
N ARG A 62 -9.64 -2.38 -4.36
CA ARG A 62 -10.03 -3.71 -4.85
C ARG A 62 -11.14 -3.57 -5.88
N ASN A 63 -10.89 -4.05 -7.10
CA ASN A 63 -11.74 -3.80 -8.27
C ASN A 63 -11.98 -2.28 -8.48
N SER A 64 -13.16 -1.79 -8.14
CA SER A 64 -13.54 -0.37 -8.20
C SER A 64 -13.81 0.24 -6.81
N SER A 65 -13.66 -0.54 -5.73
CA SER A 65 -13.84 -0.06 -4.36
C SER A 65 -12.54 0.55 -3.85
N VAL A 66 -12.67 1.68 -3.15
CA VAL A 66 -11.57 2.39 -2.50
C VAL A 66 -11.95 2.61 -1.05
N THR A 67 -11.17 2.05 -0.14
CA THR A 67 -11.21 2.42 1.28
C THR A 67 -10.00 3.27 1.57
N LYS A 68 -10.19 4.48 2.10
CA LYS A 68 -9.13 5.46 2.36
C LYS A 68 -9.16 5.87 3.83
N VAL A 69 -7.99 5.93 4.46
CA VAL A 69 -7.80 6.37 5.84
C VAL A 69 -6.70 7.44 5.87
N GLU A 70 -6.96 8.56 6.54
CA GLU A 70 -5.97 9.62 6.72
C GLU A 70 -4.82 9.18 7.64
N VAL A 71 -3.62 9.65 7.34
CA VAL A 71 -2.43 9.37 8.15
C VAL A 71 -2.10 10.61 8.98
N LYS A 72 -1.88 10.42 10.29
CA LYS A 72 -1.42 11.49 11.17
C LYS A 72 0.07 11.75 10.95
N LYS A 73 0.42 12.97 10.55
CA LYS A 73 1.82 13.40 10.41
C LYS A 73 2.53 13.41 11.76
N VAL A 74 3.73 12.83 11.78
CA VAL A 74 4.64 12.80 12.94
C VAL A 74 6.06 13.09 12.49
N THR A 75 6.91 13.57 13.39
CA THR A 75 8.36 13.68 13.13
C THR A 75 9.01 12.34 13.45
N PRO A 76 9.46 11.56 12.45
CA PRO A 76 10.03 10.24 12.70
C PRO A 76 11.40 10.35 13.38
N LYS A 77 11.69 9.44 14.31
CA LYS A 77 13.04 9.22 14.86
C LYS A 77 13.83 8.23 14.00
N ARG A 78 13.13 7.36 13.27
CA ARG A 78 13.67 6.43 12.27
C ARG A 78 12.71 6.34 11.09
N LEU A 79 13.25 6.20 9.89
CA LEU A 79 12.45 6.02 8.67
C LEU A 79 12.69 4.68 8.00
N THR A 80 13.91 4.15 8.08
CA THR A 80 14.27 2.84 7.53
C THR A 80 13.37 1.76 8.12
N GLY A 81 12.72 1.01 7.23
CA GLY A 81 11.79 -0.09 7.53
C GLY A 81 10.38 0.36 7.92
N ALA A 82 10.01 1.63 7.78
CA ALA A 82 8.64 2.10 8.05
C ALA A 82 7.61 1.41 7.12
N GLY A 83 7.93 1.28 5.84
CA GLY A 83 7.11 0.53 4.87
C GLY A 83 6.98 -0.94 5.25
N ASP A 84 8.08 -1.58 5.65
CA ASP A 84 8.07 -2.99 6.09
C ASP A 84 7.18 -3.19 7.33
N ALA A 85 7.29 -2.30 8.32
CA ALA A 85 6.45 -2.32 9.52
C ALA A 85 4.96 -2.14 9.16
N TRP A 86 4.66 -1.23 8.23
CA TRP A 86 3.30 -1.00 7.75
C TRP A 86 2.74 -2.25 7.04
N CYS A 87 3.50 -2.83 6.11
CA CYS A 87 3.13 -4.04 5.38
C CYS A 87 2.90 -5.23 6.33
N ALA A 88 3.79 -5.43 7.30
CA ALA A 88 3.65 -6.49 8.29
C ALA A 88 2.37 -6.35 9.13
N ALA A 89 2.06 -5.13 9.57
CA ALA A 89 0.86 -4.84 10.34
C ALA A 89 -0.43 -5.01 9.51
N TYR A 90 -0.40 -4.60 8.24
CA TYR A 90 -1.50 -4.86 7.33
C TYR A 90 -1.72 -6.37 7.12
N CYS A 91 -0.66 -7.13 6.84
CA CYS A 91 -0.74 -8.59 6.69
C CYS A 91 -1.31 -9.25 7.95
N TYR A 92 -0.85 -8.83 9.13
CA TYR A 92 -1.37 -9.34 10.40
C TYR A 92 -2.89 -9.15 10.51
N SER A 93 -3.38 -7.93 10.28
CA SER A 93 -4.82 -7.61 10.34
C SER A 93 -5.63 -8.30 9.24
N LEU A 94 -5.05 -8.48 8.04
CA LEU A 94 -5.64 -9.29 6.97
C LEU A 94 -5.87 -10.74 7.40
N PHE A 95 -4.87 -11.38 8.00
CA PHE A 95 -5.00 -12.76 8.50
C PHE A 95 -5.89 -12.86 9.74
N HIS A 96 -6.11 -11.77 10.46
CA HIS A 96 -7.07 -11.70 11.55
C HIS A 96 -8.53 -11.59 11.08
N GLY A 97 -8.76 -11.29 9.80
CA GLY A 97 -10.10 -11.12 9.22
C GLY A 97 -10.69 -9.73 9.42
N ASP A 98 -9.87 -8.74 9.79
CA ASP A 98 -10.28 -7.34 9.91
C ASP A 98 -10.75 -6.79 8.56
N ASP A 99 -11.64 -5.81 8.54
CA ASP A 99 -12.05 -5.12 7.31
C ASP A 99 -10.98 -4.14 6.79
N ALA A 100 -11.16 -3.61 5.57
CA ALA A 100 -10.19 -2.71 4.95
C ALA A 100 -9.89 -1.46 5.80
N GLN A 101 -10.89 -0.89 6.46
CA GLN A 101 -10.70 0.31 7.26
C GLN A 101 -9.94 0.01 8.55
N GLN A 102 -10.22 -1.12 9.18
CA GLN A 102 -9.51 -1.62 10.34
C GLN A 102 -8.06 -1.96 9.99
N ARG A 103 -7.81 -2.69 8.90
CA ARG A 103 -6.47 -3.02 8.40
C ARG A 103 -5.60 -1.78 8.20
N LEU A 104 -6.11 -0.79 7.45
CA LEU A 104 -5.41 0.45 7.16
C LEU A 104 -5.13 1.25 8.43
N SER A 105 -6.12 1.38 9.33
CA SER A 105 -5.97 2.12 10.59
C SER A 105 -4.92 1.48 11.49
N PHE A 106 -4.94 0.14 11.61
CA PHE A 106 -3.98 -0.62 12.39
C PHE A 106 -2.57 -0.47 11.82
N ALA A 107 -2.41 -0.65 10.51
CA ALA A 107 -1.11 -0.51 9.84
C ALA A 107 -0.52 0.90 9.99
N ASN A 108 -1.35 1.94 9.87
CA ASN A 108 -0.95 3.33 10.08
C ASN A 108 -0.46 3.58 11.51
N GLU A 109 -1.22 3.12 12.51
CA GLU A 109 -0.83 3.32 13.91
C GLU A 109 0.41 2.50 14.27
N TYR A 110 0.54 1.28 13.75
CA TYR A 110 1.73 0.46 13.96
C TYR A 110 2.98 1.09 13.35
N ALA A 111 2.91 1.54 12.09
CA ALA A 111 4.01 2.22 11.43
C ALA A 111 4.37 3.53 12.14
N LYS A 112 3.38 4.28 12.64
CA LYS A 112 3.59 5.47 13.46
C LYS A 112 4.36 5.15 14.75
N LEU A 113 3.96 4.12 15.49
CA LEU A 113 4.67 3.70 16.70
C LEU A 113 6.10 3.29 16.37
N TYR A 114 6.28 2.50 15.31
CA TYR A 114 7.58 2.08 14.82
C TYR A 114 8.52 3.25 14.54
N VAL A 115 8.08 4.28 13.81
CA VAL A 115 8.94 5.43 13.48
C VAL A 115 9.23 6.34 14.68
N LEU A 116 8.45 6.24 15.75
CA LEU A 116 8.62 7.01 16.99
C LEU A 116 9.47 6.30 18.06
N CYS A 117 9.65 4.99 17.94
CA CYS A 117 10.53 4.21 18.81
C CYS A 117 12.01 4.50 18.51
N GLN A 118 12.83 4.65 19.55
CA GLN A 118 14.28 4.63 19.44
C GLN A 118 14.76 3.18 19.44
N VAL A 119 15.80 2.89 18.65
CA VAL A 119 16.62 1.69 18.82
C VAL A 119 17.72 2.01 19.80
#